data_AF-A0A5S4F8N8-F1
#
_entry.id   AF-A0A5S4F8N8-F1
#
_cell.length_a   1.000
_cell.length_b   1.000
_cell.length_c   1.000
_cell.angle_alpha   90.00
_cell.angle_beta   90.00
_cell.angle_gamma   90.00
#
_symmetry.space_group_name_H-M   'P 1'
#
loop_
_entity.id
_entity.type
_entity.pdbx_description
1 polymer ?
#
loop_
_entity_poly.entity_id
_entity_poly.type
_entity_poly.pdbx_seq_one_letter_code
_entity_poly.pdbx_strand_id
1 'polypeptide(L)'
;MLNAWALWQILRGPASPRAGALPREVVWLRRLLYADVAGDLLLWELLDVVSDVAEYAARGAVWAATMFLLVRALAGVSARFRIIALALGLTGVLAAALRPFAEVPLLTASLLVAMATLGCKAMIIAGQGRDGRFSAVTVAIGWTALLVPQLSSLLQVGLVTLDGLSLAVHTLDGLIVVWAARTAHELAAPGPGVAAPGTGRTPRLLAAAVVLVLPMAVVGAEGDARLTYTAADEGCRDRLRPAAGLGPEERRRSFLCLARGETFAADTMFPADLADQRILAYGAQLCVPPGDRERHALHERAGGTADAIELAAALEYLCPGIVARQKADADRRQAERDRQEAAWKAEANARCADPWPGVRARRQGTTAYMLFEGGGYAVFDDRDDSAGDPGDIYGSDSEAADIFDAIEDGFIDAAGSSAAIVTHEENAAMCLTVKAFDSAPPLRLAGWDQVVEVGIASRSGRLVVPTYPEGGDSGTAGPLPDLAVAGPGHYRLRVHARTLPWDENDPDAPLEEHLLVVYPGRSTDKVVYRPRG
;
A
#
# COMPACT_ATOMS: atom_id res chain seq x y z
N MET A 1 -25.48 -13.97 -19.04
CA MET A 1 -25.84 -15.32 -19.56
C MET A 1 -24.67 -16.29 -19.64
N LEU A 2 -23.46 -15.86 -20.03
CA LEU A 2 -22.27 -16.74 -20.14
C LEU A 2 -21.92 -17.43 -18.80
N ASN A 3 -21.92 -16.70 -17.68
CA ASN A 3 -21.59 -17.24 -16.36
C ASN A 3 -22.59 -18.29 -15.88
N ALA A 4 -23.89 -18.08 -16.10
CA ALA A 4 -24.92 -19.07 -15.77
C ALA A 4 -24.82 -20.32 -16.65
N TRP A 5 -24.46 -20.16 -17.94
CA TRP A 5 -24.21 -21.28 -18.83
C TRP A 5 -22.92 -22.04 -18.46
N ALA A 6 -21.83 -21.35 -18.15
CA ALA A 6 -20.57 -21.93 -17.69
C ALA A 6 -20.76 -22.69 -16.37
N LEU A 7 -21.42 -22.06 -15.39
CA LEU A 7 -21.79 -22.68 -14.12
C LEU A 7 -22.69 -23.90 -14.35
N TRP A 8 -23.64 -23.84 -15.28
CA TRP A 8 -24.46 -25.00 -15.64
C TRP A 8 -23.64 -26.13 -16.27
N GLN A 9 -22.61 -25.84 -17.08
CA GLN A 9 -21.70 -26.88 -17.61
C GLN A 9 -20.87 -27.53 -16.50
N ILE A 10 -20.43 -26.75 -15.51
CA ILE A 10 -19.68 -27.23 -14.35
C ILE A 10 -20.56 -28.09 -13.44
N LEU A 11 -21.80 -27.62 -13.17
CA LEU A 11 -22.77 -28.27 -12.27
C LEU A 11 -23.54 -29.42 -12.90
N ARG A 12 -23.41 -29.68 -14.22
CA ARG A 12 -24.15 -30.74 -14.92
C ARG A 12 -23.88 -32.16 -14.40
N GLY A 13 -22.94 -32.28 -13.47
CA GLY A 13 -22.64 -33.51 -12.76
C GLY A 13 -22.02 -34.58 -13.67
N PRO A 14 -21.50 -35.65 -13.06
CA PRO A 14 -21.12 -36.83 -13.82
C PRO A 14 -22.26 -37.38 -14.65
N ALA A 15 -22.03 -37.63 -15.94
CA ALA A 15 -22.79 -38.68 -16.61
C ALA A 15 -22.50 -39.99 -15.85
N SER A 16 -23.50 -40.52 -15.14
CA SER A 16 -23.36 -41.79 -14.43
C SER A 16 -22.95 -42.85 -15.44
N PRO A 17 -21.78 -43.51 -15.26
CA PRO A 17 -21.36 -44.53 -16.20
C PRO A 17 -22.37 -45.68 -16.17
N ARG A 18 -22.91 -46.05 -17.33
CA ARG A 18 -23.64 -47.32 -17.46
C ARG A 18 -22.63 -48.45 -17.27
N ALA A 19 -22.63 -49.05 -16.07
CA ALA A 19 -22.17 -50.39 -15.65
C ALA A 19 -20.93 -51.07 -16.29
N GLY A 20 -20.12 -50.37 -17.08
CA GLY A 20 -18.82 -50.83 -17.58
C GLY A 20 -17.70 -50.11 -16.84
N ALA A 21 -16.76 -50.86 -16.26
CA ALA A 21 -15.64 -50.29 -15.52
C ALA A 21 -14.74 -49.48 -16.47
N LEU A 22 -14.76 -48.14 -16.35
CA LEU A 22 -13.82 -47.27 -17.06
C LEU A 22 -12.37 -47.63 -16.66
N PRO A 23 -11.39 -47.51 -17.57
CA PRO A 23 -9.98 -47.69 -17.23
C PRO A 23 -9.58 -46.78 -16.06
N ARG A 24 -8.75 -47.29 -15.14
CA ARG A 24 -8.32 -46.58 -13.93
C ARG A 24 -7.69 -45.22 -14.23
N GLU A 25 -6.97 -45.11 -15.34
CA GLU A 25 -6.35 -43.85 -15.82
C GLU A 25 -7.38 -42.77 -16.20
N VAL A 26 -8.51 -43.16 -16.80
CA VAL A 26 -9.60 -42.23 -17.16
C VAL A 26 -10.32 -41.73 -15.90
N VAL A 27 -10.50 -42.60 -14.91
CA VAL A 27 -11.11 -42.22 -13.62
C VAL A 27 -10.24 -41.20 -12.88
N TRP A 28 -8.93 -41.41 -12.83
CA TRP A 28 -8.01 -40.47 -12.19
C TRP A 28 -7.90 -39.14 -12.94
N LEU A 29 -7.80 -39.18 -14.28
CA LEU A 29 -7.77 -37.97 -15.09
C LEU A 29 -9.02 -37.12 -14.85
N ARG A 30 -10.18 -37.76 -14.79
CA ARG A 30 -11.45 -37.09 -14.54
C ARG A 30 -11.50 -36.44 -13.15
N ARG A 31 -11.00 -37.13 -12.12
CA ARG A 31 -10.90 -36.56 -10.76
C ARG A 31 -9.97 -35.36 -10.73
N LEU A 32 -8.82 -35.44 -11.40
CA LEU A 32 -7.86 -34.34 -11.44
C LEU A 32 -8.42 -33.13 -12.18
N LEU A 33 -9.10 -33.32 -13.32
CA LEU A 33 -9.75 -32.21 -14.04
C LEU A 33 -10.85 -31.54 -13.22
N TYR A 34 -11.62 -32.29 -12.42
CA TYR A 34 -12.59 -31.65 -11.50
C TYR A 34 -11.92 -31.01 -10.29
N ALA A 35 -10.81 -31.56 -9.80
CA ALA A 35 -10.03 -30.96 -8.73
C ALA A 35 -9.38 -29.64 -9.19
N ASP A 36 -8.91 -29.58 -10.43
CA ASP A 36 -8.40 -28.37 -11.09
C ASP A 36 -9.50 -27.30 -11.22
N VAL A 37 -10.69 -27.69 -11.70
CA VAL A 37 -11.88 -26.82 -11.75
C VAL A 37 -12.30 -26.32 -10.37
N ALA A 38 -12.31 -27.19 -9.35
CA ALA A 38 -12.62 -26.78 -7.98
C ALA A 38 -11.52 -25.88 -7.39
N GLY A 39 -10.26 -26.16 -7.75
CA GLY A 39 -9.08 -25.34 -7.46
C GLY A 39 -9.29 -23.90 -7.92
N ASP A 40 -9.49 -23.73 -9.22
CA ASP A 40 -9.65 -22.40 -9.84
C ASP A 40 -10.92 -21.66 -9.35
N LEU A 41 -11.94 -22.35 -8.83
CA LEU A 41 -13.21 -21.73 -8.39
C LEU A 41 -13.33 -21.44 -6.90
N LEU A 42 -12.72 -22.28 -6.04
CA LEU A 42 -12.95 -22.27 -4.60
C LEU A 42 -11.66 -22.08 -3.78
N LEU A 43 -10.52 -22.44 -4.36
CA LEU A 43 -9.29 -22.60 -3.59
C LEU A 43 -8.56 -21.27 -3.37
N TRP A 44 -8.82 -20.25 -4.20
CA TRP A 44 -8.25 -18.92 -4.03
C TRP A 44 -8.68 -18.25 -2.71
N GLU A 45 -9.92 -18.45 -2.24
CA GLU A 45 -10.37 -17.95 -0.92
C GLU A 45 -9.78 -18.73 0.27
N LEU A 46 -9.35 -19.98 0.04
CA LEU A 46 -8.91 -20.89 1.10
C LEU A 46 -7.38 -20.96 1.24
N LEU A 47 -6.65 -20.59 0.19
CA LEU A 47 -5.18 -20.62 0.13
C LEU A 47 -4.50 -19.30 0.46
N ASP A 48 -5.25 -18.21 0.69
CA ASP A 48 -4.70 -16.92 1.16
C ASP A 48 -3.93 -17.03 2.50
N VAL A 49 -4.07 -18.18 3.18
CA VAL A 49 -3.39 -18.54 4.44
C VAL A 49 -2.11 -19.38 4.22
N VAL A 50 -1.89 -19.91 3.02
CA VAL A 50 -0.75 -20.79 2.69
C VAL A 50 0.33 -19.98 1.96
N SER A 51 1.61 -20.34 2.12
CA SER A 51 2.68 -19.63 1.42
C SER A 51 2.55 -19.75 -0.10
N ASP A 52 2.78 -18.65 -0.82
CA ASP A 52 2.73 -18.56 -2.29
C ASP A 52 3.50 -19.69 -3.00
N VAL A 53 4.62 -20.10 -2.40
CA VAL A 53 5.48 -21.16 -2.91
C VAL A 53 4.78 -22.53 -2.88
N ALA A 54 4.05 -22.83 -1.81
CA ALA A 54 3.36 -24.12 -1.65
C ALA A 54 2.14 -24.20 -2.57
N GLU A 55 1.38 -23.11 -2.73
CA GLU A 55 0.29 -23.03 -3.71
C GLU A 55 0.81 -23.27 -5.12
N TYR A 56 1.86 -22.53 -5.52
CA TYR A 56 2.41 -22.61 -6.87
C TYR A 56 2.96 -24.02 -7.18
N ALA A 57 3.63 -24.65 -6.22
CA ALA A 57 4.13 -26.02 -6.35
C ALA A 57 2.98 -27.05 -6.46
N ALA A 58 1.93 -26.91 -5.64
CA ALA A 58 0.77 -27.81 -5.68
C ALA A 58 0.03 -27.70 -7.01
N ARG A 59 -0.21 -26.48 -7.49
CA ARG A 59 -0.85 -26.22 -8.80
C ARG A 59 -0.03 -26.80 -9.94
N GLY A 60 1.29 -26.58 -9.93
CA GLY A 60 2.21 -27.16 -10.92
C GLY A 60 2.17 -28.69 -10.95
N ALA A 61 2.14 -29.34 -9.77
CA ALA A 61 2.08 -30.79 -9.65
C ALA A 61 0.76 -31.38 -10.16
N VAL A 62 -0.38 -30.78 -9.79
CA VAL A 62 -1.72 -31.18 -10.27
C VAL A 62 -1.81 -31.03 -11.79
N TRP A 63 -1.32 -29.92 -12.33
CA TRP A 63 -1.29 -29.69 -13.77
C TRP A 63 -0.41 -30.72 -14.50
N ALA A 64 0.79 -31.00 -13.99
CA ALA A 64 1.70 -31.99 -14.58
C ALA A 64 1.07 -33.40 -14.64
N ALA A 65 0.44 -33.82 -13.55
CA ALA A 65 -0.27 -35.10 -13.46
C ALA A 65 -1.45 -35.14 -14.44
N THR A 66 -2.21 -34.05 -14.53
CA THR A 66 -3.34 -33.90 -15.47
C THR A 66 -2.86 -34.00 -16.91
N MET A 67 -1.81 -33.26 -17.30
CA MET A 67 -1.22 -33.31 -18.64
C MET A 67 -0.73 -34.71 -18.99
N PHE A 68 -0.03 -35.37 -18.08
CA PHE A 68 0.46 -36.72 -18.29
C PHE A 68 -0.67 -37.71 -18.60
N LEU A 69 -1.71 -37.69 -17.77
CA LEU A 69 -2.86 -38.58 -17.94
C LEU A 69 -3.70 -38.22 -19.17
N LEU A 70 -3.82 -36.94 -19.50
CA LEU A 70 -4.58 -36.47 -20.64
C LEU A 70 -3.92 -36.91 -21.94
N VAL A 71 -2.60 -36.73 -22.09
CA VAL A 71 -1.86 -37.21 -23.27
C VAL A 71 -1.91 -38.74 -23.42
N ARG A 72 -1.88 -39.48 -22.31
CA ARG A 72 -2.04 -40.95 -22.33
C ARG A 72 -3.46 -41.37 -22.73
N ALA A 73 -4.46 -40.67 -22.22
CA ALA A 73 -5.86 -40.99 -22.47
C ALA A 73 -6.26 -40.76 -23.93
N LEU A 74 -5.60 -39.85 -24.66
CA LEU A 74 -5.88 -39.56 -26.07
C LEU A 74 -5.63 -40.78 -26.97
N ALA A 75 -6.70 -41.40 -27.46
CA ALA A 75 -6.73 -42.39 -28.53
C ALA A 75 -6.60 -41.71 -29.90
N GLY A 76 -6.17 -42.47 -30.92
CA GLY A 76 -6.09 -41.96 -32.31
C GLY A 76 -4.88 -41.06 -32.62
N VAL A 77 -3.97 -40.86 -31.67
CA VAL A 77 -2.71 -40.11 -31.87
C VAL A 77 -1.48 -41.03 -31.82
N SER A 78 -0.44 -40.69 -32.57
CA SER A 78 0.78 -41.51 -32.66
C SER A 78 1.61 -41.46 -31.36
N ALA A 79 2.44 -42.47 -31.12
CA ALA A 79 3.36 -42.47 -29.97
C ALA A 79 4.31 -41.26 -29.99
N ARG A 80 4.79 -40.86 -31.17
CA ARG A 80 5.63 -39.65 -31.34
C ARG A 80 4.90 -38.39 -30.91
N PHE A 81 3.62 -38.25 -31.26
CA PHE A 81 2.79 -37.13 -30.83
C PHE A 81 2.71 -37.04 -29.31
N ARG A 82 2.46 -38.17 -28.64
CA ARG A 82 2.38 -38.24 -27.18
C ARG A 82 3.71 -37.86 -26.52
N ILE A 83 4.82 -38.37 -27.04
CA ILE A 83 6.17 -38.05 -26.51
C ILE A 83 6.47 -36.56 -26.62
N ILE A 84 6.20 -35.94 -27.77
CA ILE A 84 6.46 -34.51 -27.99
C ILE A 84 5.58 -33.66 -27.07
N ALA A 85 4.28 -33.97 -26.96
CA ALA A 85 3.37 -33.25 -26.07
C ALA A 85 3.82 -33.33 -24.60
N LEU A 86 4.22 -34.53 -24.14
CA LEU A 86 4.74 -34.72 -22.78
C LEU A 86 6.05 -33.96 -22.55
N ALA A 87 6.97 -34.00 -23.51
CA ALA A 87 8.23 -33.26 -23.40
C ALA A 87 7.98 -31.76 -23.24
N LEU A 88 7.14 -31.17 -24.10
CA LEU A 88 6.77 -29.76 -24.01
C LEU A 88 6.09 -29.39 -22.69
N GLY A 89 5.15 -30.24 -22.22
CA GLY A 89 4.46 -30.04 -20.95
C GLY A 89 5.39 -30.09 -19.75
N LEU A 90 6.30 -31.07 -19.71
CA LEU A 90 7.28 -31.23 -18.62
C LEU A 90 8.30 -30.10 -18.61
N THR A 91 8.74 -29.64 -19.78
CA THR A 91 9.61 -28.45 -19.88
C THR A 91 8.93 -27.22 -19.30
N GLY A 92 7.64 -27.00 -19.60
CA GLY A 92 6.86 -25.90 -19.04
C GLY A 92 6.75 -25.96 -17.51
N VAL A 93 6.42 -27.12 -16.96
CA VAL A 93 6.30 -27.32 -15.49
C VAL A 93 7.64 -27.16 -14.79
N LEU A 94 8.71 -27.79 -15.31
CA LEU A 94 10.03 -27.73 -14.70
C LEU A 94 10.55 -26.29 -14.65
N ALA A 95 10.37 -25.54 -15.74
CA ALA A 95 10.82 -24.17 -15.78
C ALA A 95 9.96 -23.23 -14.93
N ALA A 96 8.65 -23.48 -14.84
CA ALA A 96 7.79 -22.78 -13.89
C ALA A 96 8.27 -23.00 -12.44
N ALA A 97 8.62 -24.23 -12.06
CA ALA A 97 9.10 -24.58 -10.71
C ALA A 97 10.48 -24.01 -10.38
N LEU A 98 11.34 -23.83 -11.39
CA LEU A 98 12.68 -23.24 -11.21
C LEU A 98 12.68 -21.71 -11.23
N ARG A 99 11.58 -21.07 -11.62
CA ARG A 99 11.43 -19.60 -11.69
C ARG A 99 11.83 -18.85 -10.40
N PRO A 100 11.51 -19.33 -9.18
CA PRO A 100 11.90 -18.65 -7.94
C PRO A 100 13.41 -18.73 -7.64
N PHE A 101 14.13 -19.64 -8.29
CA PHE A 101 15.51 -20.01 -7.92
C PHE A 101 16.56 -19.58 -8.94
N ALA A 102 16.16 -18.97 -10.05
CA ALA A 102 17.06 -18.77 -11.19
C ALA A 102 17.12 -17.29 -11.61
N GLU A 103 18.30 -16.67 -11.43
CA GLU A 103 18.64 -15.32 -11.93
C GLU A 103 18.92 -15.33 -13.45
N VAL A 104 18.04 -15.94 -14.24
CA VAL A 104 18.20 -16.04 -15.70
C VAL A 104 17.69 -14.75 -16.35
N PRO A 105 18.33 -14.24 -17.43
CA PRO A 105 17.81 -13.11 -18.19
C PRO A 105 16.34 -13.30 -18.53
N LEU A 106 15.49 -12.44 -17.96
CA LEU A 106 14.05 -12.68 -17.76
C LEU A 106 13.27 -12.96 -19.05
N LEU A 107 13.77 -12.51 -20.19
CA LEU A 107 13.02 -12.50 -21.46
C LEU A 107 13.14 -13.81 -22.26
N THR A 108 14.34 -14.41 -22.35
CA THR A 108 14.56 -15.58 -23.23
C THR A 108 14.07 -16.89 -22.62
N ALA A 109 14.30 -17.08 -21.31
CA ALA A 109 13.81 -18.25 -20.59
C ALA A 109 12.27 -18.22 -20.52
N SER A 110 11.67 -17.10 -20.13
CA SER A 110 10.20 -16.97 -20.01
C SER A 110 9.47 -17.21 -21.34
N LEU A 111 10.03 -16.74 -22.46
CA LEU A 111 9.43 -16.95 -23.78
C LEU A 111 9.44 -18.44 -24.19
N LEU A 112 10.56 -19.14 -23.98
CA LEU A 112 10.66 -20.58 -24.28
C LEU A 112 9.67 -21.40 -23.44
N VAL A 113 9.47 -21.03 -22.18
CA VAL A 113 8.53 -21.68 -21.26
C VAL A 113 7.08 -21.45 -21.69
N ALA A 114 6.74 -20.21 -22.04
CA ALA A 114 5.42 -19.87 -22.57
C ALA A 114 5.13 -20.66 -23.85
N MET A 115 6.09 -20.67 -24.79
CA MET A 115 5.95 -21.40 -26.05
C MET A 115 5.82 -22.92 -25.87
N ALA A 116 6.59 -23.51 -24.95
CA ALA A 116 6.48 -24.94 -24.64
C ALA A 116 5.11 -25.29 -24.03
N THR A 117 4.63 -24.48 -23.10
CA THR A 117 3.33 -24.67 -22.44
C THR A 117 2.17 -24.51 -23.43
N LEU A 118 2.22 -23.49 -24.30
CA LEU A 118 1.23 -23.27 -25.36
C LEU A 118 1.26 -24.40 -26.38
N GLY A 119 2.44 -24.86 -26.80
CA GLY A 119 2.61 -25.97 -27.71
C GLY A 119 2.01 -27.27 -27.18
N CYS A 120 2.24 -27.58 -25.90
CA CYS A 120 1.63 -28.73 -25.23
C CYS A 120 0.09 -28.65 -25.23
N LYS A 121 -0.48 -27.52 -24.80
CA LYS A 121 -1.94 -27.30 -24.77
C LYS A 121 -2.56 -27.41 -26.18
N ALA A 122 -1.93 -26.80 -27.18
CA ALA A 122 -2.36 -26.89 -28.58
C ALA A 122 -2.38 -28.34 -29.08
N MET A 123 -1.33 -29.12 -28.77
CA MET A 123 -1.28 -30.54 -29.10
C MET A 123 -2.38 -31.32 -28.39
N ILE A 124 -2.63 -31.07 -27.12
CA ILE A 124 -3.72 -31.72 -26.38
C ILE A 124 -5.07 -31.47 -27.05
N ILE A 125 -5.39 -30.21 -27.36
CA ILE A 125 -6.67 -29.84 -28.01
C ILE A 125 -6.76 -30.46 -29.41
N ALA A 126 -5.67 -30.46 -30.17
CA ALA A 126 -5.61 -31.11 -31.48
C ALA A 126 -5.72 -32.64 -31.41
N GLY A 127 -5.28 -33.25 -30.30
CA GLY A 127 -5.44 -34.66 -30.01
C GLY A 127 -6.88 -35.00 -29.64
N GLN A 128 -7.55 -34.15 -28.84
CA GLN A 128 -8.97 -34.28 -28.53
C GLN A 128 -9.83 -34.31 -29.80
N GLY A 129 -9.52 -33.46 -30.79
CA GLY A 129 -10.21 -33.45 -32.08
C GLY A 129 -9.99 -34.72 -32.92
N ARG A 130 -8.91 -35.47 -32.71
CA ARG A 130 -8.60 -36.73 -33.42
C ARG A 130 -9.13 -37.97 -32.71
N ASP A 131 -9.31 -37.89 -31.40
CA ASP A 131 -9.73 -38.98 -30.53
C ASP A 131 -11.18 -39.44 -30.78
N GLY A 132 -12.01 -38.53 -31.29
CA GLY A 132 -13.39 -38.83 -31.68
C GLY A 132 -14.38 -38.97 -30.52
N ARG A 133 -13.92 -39.04 -29.25
CA ARG A 133 -14.80 -38.97 -28.07
C ARG A 133 -15.22 -37.54 -27.72
N PHE A 134 -14.38 -36.56 -28.05
CA PHE A 134 -14.62 -35.16 -27.69
C PHE A 134 -15.47 -34.46 -28.75
N SER A 135 -16.43 -33.66 -28.29
CA SER A 135 -17.27 -32.87 -29.19
C SER A 135 -16.48 -31.74 -29.84
N ALA A 136 -16.91 -31.34 -31.04
CA ALA A 136 -16.34 -30.16 -31.72
C ALA A 136 -16.46 -28.89 -30.87
N VAL A 137 -17.48 -28.81 -30.00
CA VAL A 137 -17.69 -27.69 -29.08
C VAL A 137 -16.60 -27.65 -28.01
N THR A 138 -16.27 -28.78 -27.38
CA THR A 138 -15.18 -28.85 -26.39
C THR A 138 -13.84 -28.46 -27.02
N VAL A 139 -13.56 -28.95 -28.22
CA VAL A 139 -12.34 -28.60 -28.96
C VAL A 139 -12.30 -27.11 -29.31
N ALA A 140 -13.42 -26.52 -29.74
CA ALA A 140 -13.51 -25.09 -30.05
C ALA A 140 -13.34 -24.21 -28.81
N ILE A 141 -13.92 -24.59 -27.66
CA ILE A 141 -13.72 -23.88 -26.38
C ILE A 141 -12.25 -23.95 -25.98
N GLY A 142 -11.60 -25.11 -26.12
CA GLY A 142 -10.17 -25.28 -25.84
C GLY A 142 -9.31 -24.34 -26.69
N TRP A 143 -9.56 -24.26 -28.01
CA TRP A 143 -8.83 -23.32 -28.88
C TRP A 143 -9.10 -21.86 -28.52
N THR A 144 -10.33 -21.52 -28.14
CA THR A 144 -10.69 -20.16 -27.72
C THR A 144 -9.97 -19.77 -26.42
N ALA A 145 -9.98 -20.66 -25.42
CA ALA A 145 -9.26 -20.49 -24.16
C ALA A 145 -7.74 -20.38 -24.37
N LEU A 146 -7.20 -21.04 -25.40
CA LEU A 146 -5.77 -20.97 -25.73
C LEU A 146 -5.38 -19.67 -26.44
N LEU A 147 -6.17 -19.22 -27.42
CA LEU A 147 -5.77 -18.15 -28.34
C LEU A 147 -6.15 -16.75 -27.84
N VAL A 148 -7.29 -16.60 -27.17
CA VAL A 148 -7.81 -15.27 -26.81
C VAL A 148 -6.90 -14.53 -25.81
N PRO A 149 -6.39 -15.16 -24.72
CA PRO A 149 -5.47 -14.48 -23.81
C PRO A 149 -4.18 -14.01 -24.52
N GLN A 150 -3.67 -14.82 -25.47
CA GLN A 150 -2.45 -14.49 -26.21
C GLN A 150 -2.64 -13.30 -27.16
N LEU A 151 -3.79 -13.26 -27.85
CA LEU A 151 -4.16 -12.14 -28.70
C LEU A 151 -4.33 -10.85 -27.90
N SER A 152 -4.92 -10.96 -26.70
CA SER A 152 -5.05 -9.83 -25.77
C SER A 152 -3.70 -9.29 -25.31
N SER A 153 -2.78 -10.16 -24.88
CA SER A 153 -1.44 -9.72 -24.47
C SER A 153 -0.66 -9.06 -25.62
N LEU A 154 -0.81 -9.55 -26.86
CA LEU A 154 -0.20 -8.93 -28.04
C LEU A 154 -0.83 -7.56 -28.38
N LEU A 155 -2.14 -7.40 -28.17
CA LEU A 155 -2.84 -6.13 -28.37
C LEU A 155 -2.42 -5.07 -27.33
N GLN A 156 -2.26 -5.47 -26.07
CA GLN A 156 -1.81 -4.58 -24.98
C GLN A 156 -0.39 -4.04 -25.19
N VAL A 157 0.51 -4.81 -25.81
CA VAL A 157 1.89 -4.37 -26.10
C VAL A 157 1.96 -3.42 -27.32
N GLY A 158 0.91 -3.34 -28.14
CA GLY A 158 0.94 -2.64 -29.42
C GLY A 158 0.05 -1.39 -29.57
N LEU A 159 -1.11 -1.31 -28.90
CA LEU A 159 -2.05 -0.18 -29.07
C LEU A 159 -2.93 0.00 -27.82
N VAL A 160 -2.91 1.22 -27.26
CA VAL A 160 -3.85 1.84 -26.29
C VAL A 160 -4.31 0.94 -25.13
N THR A 161 -3.99 1.34 -23.90
CA THR A 161 -4.56 0.78 -22.66
C THR A 161 -6.07 1.00 -22.64
N LEU A 162 -6.83 0.02 -23.14
CA LEU A 162 -8.29 -0.03 -23.02
C LEU A 162 -8.63 -0.77 -21.73
N ASP A 163 -9.02 -0.03 -20.69
CA ASP A 163 -9.29 -0.57 -19.35
C ASP A 163 -10.40 -1.65 -19.32
N GLY A 164 -11.31 -1.65 -20.31
CA GLY A 164 -12.31 -2.71 -20.46
C GLY A 164 -11.76 -4.08 -20.90
N LEU A 165 -10.53 -4.13 -21.42
CA LEU A 165 -9.95 -5.36 -21.95
C LEU A 165 -9.45 -6.29 -20.83
N SER A 166 -9.01 -5.76 -19.67
CA SER A 166 -8.55 -6.59 -18.54
C SER A 166 -9.71 -7.38 -17.92
N LEU A 167 -10.88 -6.76 -17.76
CA LEU A 167 -12.09 -7.42 -17.28
C LEU A 167 -12.53 -8.52 -18.27
N ALA A 168 -12.45 -8.24 -19.58
CA ALA A 168 -12.70 -9.25 -20.59
C ALA A 168 -11.73 -10.43 -20.47
N VAL A 169 -10.42 -10.19 -20.29
CA VAL A 169 -9.41 -11.23 -20.10
C VAL A 169 -9.69 -12.10 -18.87
N HIS A 170 -10.04 -11.50 -17.73
CA HIS A 170 -10.40 -12.26 -16.53
C HIS A 170 -11.69 -13.08 -16.72
N THR A 171 -12.69 -12.57 -17.45
CA THR A 171 -13.87 -13.39 -17.79
C THR A 171 -13.54 -14.53 -18.75
N LEU A 172 -12.49 -14.38 -19.57
CA LEU A 172 -12.04 -15.38 -20.53
C LEU A 172 -11.17 -16.47 -19.89
N ASP A 173 -10.51 -16.21 -18.77
CA ASP A 173 -9.87 -17.26 -17.96
C ASP A 173 -10.89 -18.32 -17.52
N GLY A 174 -12.16 -17.95 -17.31
CA GLY A 174 -13.24 -18.92 -17.07
C GLY A 174 -13.44 -19.95 -18.19
N LEU A 175 -13.01 -19.68 -19.43
CA LEU A 175 -13.11 -20.64 -20.53
C LEU A 175 -12.19 -21.86 -20.35
N ILE A 176 -11.05 -21.73 -19.66
CA ILE A 176 -10.18 -22.89 -19.39
C ILE A 176 -10.86 -23.86 -18.42
N VAL A 177 -11.54 -23.31 -17.41
CA VAL A 177 -12.33 -24.06 -16.43
C VAL A 177 -13.48 -24.78 -17.11
N VAL A 178 -14.20 -24.09 -18.02
CA VAL A 178 -15.26 -24.70 -18.82
C VAL A 178 -14.71 -25.80 -19.73
N TRP A 179 -13.56 -25.58 -20.38
CA TRP A 179 -12.90 -26.60 -21.20
C TRP A 179 -12.50 -27.82 -20.37
N ALA A 180 -11.92 -27.64 -19.19
CA ALA A 180 -11.52 -28.72 -18.28
C ALA A 180 -12.73 -29.52 -17.80
N ALA A 181 -13.81 -28.85 -17.36
CA ALA A 181 -15.05 -29.49 -16.93
C ALA A 181 -15.71 -30.31 -18.06
N ARG A 182 -15.74 -29.76 -19.28
CA ARG A 182 -16.29 -30.46 -20.45
C ARG A 182 -15.42 -31.65 -20.88
N THR A 183 -14.11 -31.48 -20.87
CA THR A 183 -13.15 -32.56 -21.13
C THR A 183 -13.37 -33.71 -20.16
N ALA A 184 -13.50 -33.41 -18.86
CA ALA A 184 -13.79 -34.38 -17.81
C ALA A 184 -15.13 -35.12 -17.99
N HIS A 185 -16.13 -34.42 -18.53
CA HIS A 185 -17.45 -34.99 -18.79
C HIS A 185 -17.43 -35.92 -20.01
N GLU A 186 -16.82 -35.51 -21.12
CA GLU A 186 -16.78 -36.25 -22.38
C GLU A 186 -15.81 -37.45 -22.34
N LEU A 187 -14.84 -37.43 -21.42
CA LEU A 187 -13.93 -38.57 -21.15
C LEU A 187 -14.65 -39.87 -20.77
N ALA A 188 -15.88 -39.79 -20.25
CA ALA A 188 -16.70 -40.93 -19.88
C ALA A 188 -17.55 -41.49 -21.03
N ALA A 189 -17.58 -40.83 -22.19
CA ALA A 189 -18.29 -41.33 -23.36
C ALA A 189 -17.59 -42.59 -23.90
N PRO A 190 -18.34 -43.65 -24.25
CA PRO A 190 -17.76 -44.81 -24.92
C PRO A 190 -17.00 -44.36 -26.17
N GLY A 191 -15.76 -44.83 -26.32
CA GLY A 191 -15.00 -44.62 -27.55
C GLY A 191 -15.83 -45.12 -28.74
N PRO A 192 -15.79 -44.44 -29.90
CA PRO A 192 -16.53 -44.90 -31.07
C PRO A 192 -16.02 -46.30 -31.44
N GLY A 193 -16.82 -47.32 -31.10
CA GLY A 193 -16.66 -48.65 -31.67
C GLY A 193 -16.99 -48.53 -33.14
N VAL A 194 -15.95 -48.45 -33.98
CA VAL A 194 -15.95 -48.55 -35.45
C VAL A 194 -17.28 -48.12 -36.08
N ALA A 195 -17.49 -46.82 -36.27
CA ALA A 195 -18.55 -46.31 -37.14
C ALA A 195 -17.97 -45.28 -38.12
N ALA A 196 -18.13 -45.64 -39.40
CA ALA A 196 -17.84 -45.02 -40.69
C ALA A 196 -17.18 -43.62 -40.78
N PRO A 197 -16.29 -43.40 -41.78
CA PRO A 197 -15.72 -42.08 -42.08
C PRO A 197 -16.82 -41.15 -42.60
N GLY A 198 -17.40 -40.35 -41.70
CA GLY A 198 -18.24 -39.21 -42.03
C GLY A 198 -17.38 -38.11 -42.67
N THR A 199 -17.63 -37.87 -43.95
CA THR A 199 -17.03 -36.81 -44.75
C THR A 199 -17.22 -35.44 -44.12
N GLY A 200 -16.15 -34.64 -44.20
CA GLY A 200 -16.00 -33.41 -43.46
C GLY A 200 -16.97 -32.31 -43.90
N ARG A 201 -17.61 -31.73 -42.90
CA ARG A 201 -17.95 -30.30 -42.91
C ARG A 201 -17.44 -29.74 -41.60
N THR A 202 -16.26 -29.14 -41.66
CA THR A 202 -15.78 -28.20 -40.64
C THR A 202 -16.84 -27.10 -40.51
N PRO A 203 -17.52 -26.97 -39.36
CA PRO A 203 -18.50 -25.93 -39.21
C PRO A 203 -17.76 -24.60 -39.13
N ARG A 204 -18.16 -23.64 -39.97
CA ARG A 204 -17.77 -22.22 -39.95
C ARG A 204 -18.27 -21.51 -38.66
N LEU A 205 -18.20 -22.16 -37.51
CA LEU A 205 -18.65 -21.64 -36.21
C LEU A 205 -17.58 -20.78 -35.52
N LEU A 206 -16.31 -20.88 -35.92
CA LEU A 206 -15.23 -20.06 -35.37
C LEU A 206 -15.37 -18.57 -35.74
N ALA A 207 -15.98 -18.24 -36.88
CA ALA A 207 -16.23 -16.84 -37.27
C ALA A 207 -17.47 -16.24 -36.60
N ALA A 208 -18.48 -17.06 -36.26
CA ALA A 208 -19.72 -16.57 -35.66
C ALA A 208 -19.58 -16.33 -34.15
N ALA A 209 -18.78 -17.12 -33.43
CA ALA A 209 -18.59 -16.93 -31.98
C ALA A 209 -17.81 -15.66 -31.65
N VAL A 210 -16.81 -15.28 -32.46
CA VAL A 210 -16.03 -14.04 -32.26
C VAL A 210 -16.84 -12.78 -32.61
N VAL A 211 -17.78 -12.88 -33.55
CA VAL A 211 -18.64 -11.76 -33.98
C VAL A 211 -19.88 -11.56 -33.10
N LEU A 212 -20.28 -12.57 -32.31
CA LEU A 212 -21.44 -12.46 -31.40
C LEU A 212 -21.09 -12.14 -29.94
N VAL A 213 -19.83 -12.33 -29.53
CA VAL A 213 -19.36 -11.94 -28.19
C VAL A 213 -19.02 -10.45 -28.13
N LEU A 214 -18.58 -9.83 -29.24
CA LEU A 214 -18.27 -8.41 -29.31
C LEU A 214 -19.49 -7.45 -29.12
N PRO A 215 -20.68 -7.70 -29.70
CA PRO A 215 -21.84 -6.83 -29.51
C PRO A 215 -22.61 -7.10 -28.21
N MET A 216 -22.50 -8.30 -27.62
CA MET A 216 -23.15 -8.58 -26.32
C MET A 216 -22.37 -8.05 -25.11
N ALA A 217 -21.09 -7.68 -25.28
CA ALA A 217 -20.39 -6.84 -24.30
C ALA A 217 -20.83 -5.37 -24.35
N VAL A 218 -21.50 -4.95 -25.44
CA VAL A 218 -21.97 -3.57 -25.66
C VAL A 218 -23.44 -3.38 -25.24
N VAL A 219 -24.22 -4.46 -25.11
CA VAL A 219 -25.62 -4.39 -24.66
C VAL A 219 -25.70 -5.06 -23.28
N GLY A 220 -25.50 -4.25 -22.24
CA GLY A 220 -25.76 -4.60 -20.85
C GLY A 220 -27.19 -5.09 -20.64
N ALA A 221 -27.35 -5.99 -19.67
CA ALA A 221 -28.65 -6.56 -19.34
C ALA A 221 -29.61 -5.43 -18.89
N GLU A 222 -30.83 -5.42 -19.42
CA GLU A 222 -31.93 -4.58 -18.93
C GLU A 222 -32.26 -4.91 -17.46
N GLY A 223 -31.50 -4.27 -16.59
CA GLY A 223 -31.52 -4.31 -15.14
C GLY A 223 -30.48 -3.35 -14.55
N ASP A 224 -29.86 -2.50 -15.39
CA ASP A 224 -28.78 -1.61 -14.98
C ASP A 224 -29.26 -0.60 -13.95
N ALA A 225 -28.45 -0.47 -12.89
CA ALA A 225 -28.54 0.62 -11.94
C ALA A 225 -28.66 1.95 -12.71
N ARG A 226 -29.69 2.75 -12.42
CA ARG A 226 -29.71 4.14 -12.90
C ARG A 226 -28.59 4.90 -12.20
N LEU A 227 -27.46 5.03 -12.89
CA LEU A 227 -26.32 5.84 -12.48
C LEU A 227 -26.51 7.25 -13.09
N THR A 228 -26.66 8.24 -12.22
CA THR A 228 -26.74 9.67 -12.59
C THR A 228 -25.35 10.26 -12.81
N TYR A 229 -24.33 9.65 -12.19
CA TYR A 229 -22.93 10.00 -12.30
C TYR A 229 -22.09 8.72 -12.44
N THR A 230 -21.10 8.75 -13.32
CA THR A 230 -20.06 7.72 -13.42
C THR A 230 -18.70 8.33 -13.09
N ALA A 231 -17.73 7.51 -12.66
CA ALA A 231 -16.37 7.98 -12.38
C ALA A 231 -15.71 8.67 -13.60
N ALA A 232 -16.25 8.46 -14.82
CA ALA A 232 -15.81 9.08 -16.06
C ALA A 232 -16.41 10.48 -16.34
N ASP A 233 -17.32 11.00 -15.51
CA ASP A 233 -17.88 12.34 -15.68
C ASP A 233 -16.87 13.42 -15.24
N GLU A 234 -16.01 13.81 -16.18
CA GLU A 234 -15.00 14.86 -15.98
C GLU A 234 -15.61 16.19 -15.48
N GLY A 235 -14.94 16.82 -14.51
CA GLY A 235 -15.30 18.13 -13.98
C GLY A 235 -16.46 18.15 -12.99
N CYS A 236 -16.86 16.99 -12.43
CA CYS A 236 -17.87 16.95 -11.38
C CYS A 236 -17.40 17.67 -10.10
N ARG A 237 -16.16 17.40 -9.66
CA ARG A 237 -15.52 18.08 -8.52
C ARG A 237 -15.35 19.57 -8.74
N ASP A 238 -14.93 19.98 -9.94
CA ASP A 238 -14.72 21.40 -10.28
C ASP A 238 -16.01 22.23 -10.25
N ARG A 239 -17.18 21.56 -10.32
CA ARG A 239 -18.51 22.18 -10.29
C ARG A 239 -19.15 22.15 -8.89
N LEU A 240 -18.48 21.57 -7.89
CA LEU A 240 -19.00 21.55 -6.52
C LEU A 240 -19.02 22.97 -5.94
N ARG A 241 -20.16 23.31 -5.33
CA ARG A 241 -20.37 24.55 -4.59
C ARG A 241 -20.55 24.21 -3.12
N PRO A 242 -20.25 25.12 -2.19
CA PRO A 242 -20.53 24.92 -0.77
C PRO A 242 -21.97 24.44 -0.56
N ALA A 243 -22.17 23.45 0.33
CA ALA A 243 -23.50 22.89 0.59
C ALA A 243 -24.50 23.96 1.08
N ALA A 244 -23.99 25.00 1.73
CA ALA A 244 -24.74 26.18 2.13
C ALA A 244 -25.31 26.92 0.90
N GLY A 245 -26.64 27.00 0.81
CA GLY A 245 -27.37 27.69 -0.25
C GLY A 245 -27.82 26.81 -1.42
N LEU A 246 -27.45 25.53 -1.45
CA LEU A 246 -27.92 24.58 -2.47
C LEU A 246 -29.31 23.99 -2.14
N GLY A 247 -30.12 23.82 -3.19
CA GLY A 247 -31.40 23.12 -3.08
C GLY A 247 -31.23 21.63 -2.72
N PRO A 248 -32.24 20.96 -2.16
CA PRO A 248 -32.14 19.55 -1.77
C PRO A 248 -31.72 18.59 -2.90
N GLU A 249 -32.19 18.82 -4.13
CA GLU A 249 -31.83 17.99 -5.28
C GLU A 249 -30.39 18.23 -5.77
N GLU A 250 -29.93 19.48 -5.72
CA GLU A 250 -28.55 19.82 -6.07
C GLU A 250 -27.60 19.21 -5.06
N ARG A 251 -27.93 19.27 -3.77
CA ARG A 251 -27.15 18.62 -2.71
C ARG A 251 -27.06 17.11 -2.89
N ARG A 252 -28.14 16.43 -3.24
CA ARG A 252 -28.11 14.99 -3.56
C ARG A 252 -27.21 14.67 -4.75
N ARG A 253 -27.22 15.52 -5.78
CA ARG A 253 -26.35 15.39 -6.95
C ARG A 253 -24.87 15.61 -6.57
N SER A 254 -24.56 16.63 -5.78
CA SER A 254 -23.21 16.87 -5.26
C SER A 254 -22.72 15.75 -4.34
N PHE A 255 -23.59 15.17 -3.52
CA PHE A 255 -23.24 13.98 -2.75
C PHE A 255 -22.90 12.79 -3.66
N LEU A 256 -23.76 12.48 -4.63
CA LEU A 256 -23.51 11.38 -5.58
C LEU A 256 -22.22 11.59 -6.39
N CYS A 257 -21.93 12.83 -6.76
CA CYS A 257 -20.68 13.24 -7.41
C CYS A 257 -19.46 12.84 -6.57
N LEU A 258 -19.45 13.18 -5.28
CA LEU A 258 -18.35 12.84 -4.37
C LEU A 258 -18.30 11.33 -4.08
N ALA A 259 -19.46 10.71 -3.88
CA ALA A 259 -19.60 9.29 -3.59
C ALA A 259 -19.12 8.38 -4.73
N ARG A 260 -19.14 8.87 -5.98
CA ARG A 260 -18.71 8.15 -7.19
C ARG A 260 -17.33 8.55 -7.68
N GLY A 261 -16.75 9.63 -7.15
CA GLY A 261 -15.41 10.07 -7.50
C GLY A 261 -14.34 9.20 -6.85
N GLU A 262 -13.14 9.23 -7.42
CA GLU A 262 -11.96 8.57 -6.87
C GLU A 262 -11.54 9.24 -5.55
N THR A 263 -11.56 8.47 -4.47
CA THR A 263 -10.98 8.83 -3.18
C THR A 263 -9.46 9.05 -3.28
N PHE A 264 -8.85 9.60 -2.24
CA PHE A 264 -7.40 9.70 -2.13
C PHE A 264 -6.70 8.33 -2.21
N ALA A 265 -7.42 7.24 -1.87
CA ALA A 265 -6.95 5.86 -2.01
C ALA A 265 -7.11 5.28 -3.43
N ALA A 266 -7.50 6.11 -4.41
CA ALA A 266 -7.79 5.72 -5.80
C ALA A 266 -8.98 4.72 -5.96
N ASP A 267 -9.78 4.52 -4.91
CA ASP A 267 -11.00 3.72 -4.94
C ASP A 267 -12.26 4.61 -4.93
N THR A 268 -13.45 4.07 -5.21
CA THR A 268 -14.71 4.81 -5.04
C THR A 268 -15.25 4.67 -3.61
N MET A 269 -15.81 5.75 -3.05
CA MET A 269 -16.35 5.77 -1.68
C MET A 269 -17.37 4.66 -1.40
N PHE A 270 -18.13 4.24 -2.41
CA PHE A 270 -19.02 3.09 -2.38
C PHE A 270 -18.72 2.14 -3.56
N PRO A 271 -19.07 0.85 -3.47
CA PRO A 271 -18.96 -0.08 -4.59
C PRO A 271 -19.55 0.47 -5.90
N ALA A 272 -18.79 0.36 -6.99
CA ALA A 272 -19.12 0.98 -8.27
C ALA A 272 -20.44 0.48 -8.88
N ASP A 273 -20.86 -0.74 -8.56
CA ASP A 273 -22.07 -1.40 -9.07
C ASP A 273 -23.34 -1.05 -8.28
N LEU A 274 -23.23 -0.38 -7.13
CA LEU A 274 -24.41 0.03 -6.37
C LEU A 274 -25.25 1.03 -7.16
N ALA A 275 -26.57 1.03 -6.96
CA ALA A 275 -27.44 2.03 -7.56
C ALA A 275 -27.44 3.34 -6.76
N ASP A 276 -27.58 4.49 -7.43
CA ASP A 276 -27.59 5.82 -6.79
C ASP A 276 -28.63 5.95 -5.68
N GLN A 277 -29.80 5.33 -5.87
CA GLN A 277 -30.86 5.31 -4.85
C GLN A 277 -30.39 4.59 -3.56
N ARG A 278 -29.59 3.52 -3.70
CA ARG A 278 -29.01 2.82 -2.55
C ARG A 278 -27.92 3.66 -1.90
N ILE A 279 -27.07 4.31 -2.69
CA ILE A 279 -26.03 5.22 -2.17
C ILE A 279 -26.66 6.39 -1.39
N LEU A 280 -27.72 7.01 -1.91
CA LEU A 280 -28.45 8.07 -1.21
C LEU A 280 -29.13 7.57 0.07
N ALA A 281 -29.77 6.41 0.02
CA ALA A 281 -30.40 5.81 1.20
C ALA A 281 -29.36 5.47 2.28
N TYR A 282 -28.20 4.98 1.87
CA TYR A 282 -27.10 4.65 2.75
C TYR A 282 -26.45 5.90 3.34
N GLY A 283 -26.15 6.92 2.53
CA GLY A 283 -25.68 8.22 2.99
C GLY A 283 -26.64 8.87 4.01
N ALA A 284 -27.95 8.72 3.81
CA ALA A 284 -28.93 9.18 4.78
C ALA A 284 -28.87 8.40 6.12
N GLN A 285 -28.54 7.11 6.10
CA GLN A 285 -28.32 6.32 7.33
C GLN A 285 -27.06 6.78 8.06
N LEU A 286 -25.99 7.15 7.34
CA LEU A 286 -24.76 7.68 7.93
C LEU A 286 -24.94 9.04 8.62
N CYS A 287 -26.04 9.75 8.32
CA CYS A 287 -26.42 10.98 9.02
C CYS A 287 -27.07 10.75 10.40
N VAL A 288 -27.39 9.50 10.77
CA VAL A 288 -28.04 9.16 12.04
C VAL A 288 -27.05 9.04 13.21
N PRO A 289 -25.89 8.35 13.09
CA PRO A 289 -24.93 8.24 14.18
C PRO A 289 -24.37 9.59 14.61
N PRO A 290 -24.26 9.84 15.93
CA PRO A 290 -23.73 11.10 16.46
C PRO A 290 -22.20 11.21 16.34
N GLY A 291 -21.48 10.08 16.27
CA GLY A 291 -20.02 10.03 16.29
C GLY A 291 -19.38 9.52 14.99
N ASP A 292 -18.19 10.04 14.68
CA ASP A 292 -17.48 9.73 13.44
C ASP A 292 -16.99 8.28 13.41
N ARG A 293 -16.59 7.71 14.57
CA ARG A 293 -16.16 6.31 14.69
C ARG A 293 -17.30 5.32 14.37
N GLU A 294 -18.50 5.55 14.91
CA GLU A 294 -19.67 4.70 14.65
C GLU A 294 -20.10 4.79 13.18
N ARG A 295 -20.00 5.99 12.60
CA ARG A 295 -20.29 6.25 11.20
C ARG A 295 -19.29 5.57 10.26
N HIS A 296 -17.99 5.67 10.55
CA HIS A 296 -16.94 4.98 9.79
C HIS A 296 -17.11 3.46 9.87
N ALA A 297 -17.37 2.92 11.06
CA ALA A 297 -17.63 1.49 11.24
C ALA A 297 -18.94 1.02 10.57
N LEU A 298 -19.92 1.91 10.37
CA LEU A 298 -21.07 1.62 9.52
C LEU A 298 -20.64 1.56 8.05
N HIS A 299 -19.88 2.56 7.59
CA HIS A 299 -19.37 2.70 6.22
C HIS A 299 -18.55 1.50 5.77
N GLU A 300 -17.56 1.10 6.56
CA GLU A 300 -16.71 -0.08 6.32
C GLU A 300 -17.55 -1.36 6.21
N ARG A 301 -18.55 -1.54 7.08
CA ARG A 301 -19.44 -2.71 7.03
C ARG A 301 -20.28 -2.79 5.76
N ALA A 302 -20.48 -1.67 5.06
CA ALA A 302 -21.15 -1.63 3.77
C ALA A 302 -20.18 -1.77 2.58
N GLY A 303 -18.89 -2.06 2.85
CA GLY A 303 -17.85 -2.17 1.83
C GLY A 303 -17.37 -0.83 1.29
N GLY A 304 -17.57 0.27 2.05
CA GLY A 304 -17.04 1.58 1.70
C GLY A 304 -15.56 1.70 2.09
N THR A 305 -14.77 2.38 1.26
CA THR A 305 -13.31 2.51 1.41
C THR A 305 -12.84 3.93 1.74
N ALA A 306 -13.73 4.93 1.65
CA ALA A 306 -13.38 6.31 1.95
C ALA A 306 -13.03 6.52 3.43
N ASP A 307 -12.06 7.40 3.67
CA ASP A 307 -11.67 7.80 5.01
C ASP A 307 -12.72 8.71 5.68
N ALA A 308 -12.53 8.98 6.98
CA ALA A 308 -13.44 9.79 7.77
C ALA A 308 -13.57 11.25 7.28
N ILE A 309 -12.51 11.82 6.69
CA ILE A 309 -12.45 13.21 6.19
C ILE A 309 -13.27 13.32 4.91
N GLU A 310 -13.04 12.42 3.96
CA GLU A 310 -13.78 12.36 2.69
C GLU A 310 -15.27 12.09 2.91
N LEU A 311 -15.57 11.14 3.81
CA LEU A 311 -16.94 10.81 4.16
C LEU A 311 -17.65 12.00 4.81
N ALA A 312 -16.98 12.73 5.71
CA ALA A 312 -17.54 13.93 6.33
C ALA A 312 -17.80 15.04 5.29
N ALA A 313 -16.88 15.25 4.34
CA ALA A 313 -17.05 16.22 3.26
C ALA A 313 -18.24 15.89 2.34
N ALA A 314 -18.44 14.61 2.00
CA ALA A 314 -19.59 14.20 1.22
C ALA A 314 -20.91 14.37 2.00
N LEU A 315 -20.93 13.99 3.28
CA LEU A 315 -22.14 14.08 4.11
C LEU A 315 -22.59 15.50 4.40
N GLU A 316 -21.72 16.50 4.26
CA GLU A 316 -22.08 17.92 4.36
C GLU A 316 -23.25 18.26 3.41
N TYR A 317 -23.31 17.63 2.24
CA TYR A 317 -24.40 17.85 1.28
C TYR A 317 -25.72 17.21 1.73
N LEU A 318 -25.68 15.99 2.29
CA LEU A 318 -26.91 15.30 2.72
C LEU A 318 -27.46 15.84 4.04
N CYS A 319 -26.59 16.06 5.03
CA CYS A 319 -26.96 16.46 6.38
C CYS A 319 -26.07 17.58 6.94
N PRO A 320 -26.12 18.79 6.35
CA PRO A 320 -25.25 19.91 6.72
C PRO A 320 -25.37 20.29 8.21
N GLY A 321 -26.56 20.21 8.80
CA GLY A 321 -26.78 20.54 10.21
C GLY A 321 -26.19 19.52 11.21
N ILE A 322 -25.89 18.30 10.79
CA ILE A 322 -25.18 17.30 11.61
C ILE A 322 -23.68 17.60 11.54
N VAL A 323 -23.14 17.69 10.32
CA VAL A 323 -21.72 17.98 10.07
C VAL A 323 -21.29 19.31 10.70
N ALA A 324 -22.10 20.37 10.57
CA ALA A 324 -21.81 21.67 11.19
C ALA A 324 -21.72 21.60 12.73
N ARG A 325 -22.59 20.80 13.37
CA ARG A 325 -22.53 20.60 14.83
C ARG A 325 -21.29 19.82 15.24
N GLN A 326 -20.97 18.74 14.53
CA GLN A 326 -19.77 17.95 14.79
C GLN A 326 -18.49 18.76 14.60
N LYS A 327 -18.43 19.58 13.54
CA LYS A 327 -17.32 20.51 13.32
C LYS A 327 -17.19 21.49 14.48
N ALA A 328 -18.29 22.11 14.91
CA ALA A 328 -18.27 23.04 16.05
C ALA A 328 -17.82 22.35 17.36
N ASP A 329 -18.20 21.10 17.60
CA ASP A 329 -17.75 20.32 18.76
C ASP A 329 -16.27 19.90 18.64
N ALA A 330 -15.81 19.55 17.44
CA ALA A 330 -14.41 19.27 17.17
C ALA A 330 -13.54 20.51 17.37
N ASP A 331 -13.96 21.67 16.83
CA ASP A 331 -13.29 22.96 17.00
C ASP A 331 -13.24 23.36 18.48
N ARG A 332 -14.31 23.12 19.25
CA ARG A 332 -14.34 23.34 20.70
C ARG A 332 -13.34 22.44 21.45
N ARG A 333 -13.30 21.14 21.12
CA ARG A 333 -12.35 20.19 21.72
C ARG A 333 -10.91 20.53 21.36
N GLN A 334 -10.65 20.98 20.13
CA GLN A 334 -9.34 21.47 19.71
C GLN A 334 -8.95 22.69 20.54
N ALA A 335 -9.83 23.70 20.65
CA ALA A 335 -9.56 24.89 21.45
C ALA A 335 -9.34 24.58 22.95
N GLU A 336 -10.00 23.55 23.50
CA GLU A 336 -9.74 23.06 24.86
C GLU A 336 -8.33 22.46 24.97
N ARG A 337 -7.94 21.58 24.02
CA ARG A 337 -6.58 21.00 23.96
C ARG A 337 -5.52 22.07 23.81
N ASP A 338 -5.70 23.01 22.89
CA ASP A 338 -4.75 24.11 22.65
C ASP A 338 -4.54 24.94 23.91
N ARG A 339 -5.60 25.18 24.70
CA ARG A 339 -5.50 25.88 25.99
C ARG A 339 -4.77 25.06 27.04
N GLN A 340 -5.04 23.77 27.13
CA GLN A 340 -4.35 22.86 28.06
C GLN A 340 -2.86 22.78 27.72
N GLU A 341 -2.53 22.62 26.44
CA GLU A 341 -1.15 22.59 25.93
C GLU A 341 -0.43 23.92 26.17
N ALA A 342 -1.08 25.06 25.90
CA ALA A 342 -0.51 26.38 26.18
C ALA A 342 -0.28 26.62 27.68
N ALA A 343 -1.20 26.16 28.54
CA ALA A 343 -1.04 26.24 29.99
C ALA A 343 0.13 25.36 30.48
N TRP A 344 0.22 24.12 30.00
CA TRP A 344 1.30 23.19 30.31
C TRP A 344 2.66 23.74 29.87
N LYS A 345 2.78 24.28 28.65
CA LYS A 345 4.00 24.97 28.18
C LYS A 345 4.37 26.16 29.05
N ALA A 346 3.40 27.00 29.39
CA ALA A 346 3.63 28.18 30.21
C ALA A 346 4.11 27.81 31.63
N GLU A 347 3.52 26.75 32.21
CA GLU A 347 3.90 26.23 33.52
C GLU A 347 5.32 25.65 33.49
N ALA A 348 5.64 24.77 32.53
CA ALA A 348 6.97 24.22 32.35
C ALA A 348 8.00 25.34 32.16
N ASN A 349 7.69 26.32 31.31
CA ASN A 349 8.57 27.45 31.04
C ASN A 349 8.82 28.34 32.27
N ALA A 350 7.81 28.53 33.12
CA ALA A 350 7.93 29.33 34.35
C ALA A 350 8.86 28.70 35.40
N ARG A 351 9.10 27.38 35.32
CA ARG A 351 10.00 26.64 36.22
C ARG A 351 11.47 26.78 35.81
N CYS A 352 11.75 27.22 34.58
CA CYS A 352 13.12 27.34 34.09
C CYS A 352 13.79 28.66 34.44
N ALA A 353 15.06 28.58 34.84
CA ALA A 353 15.89 29.72 35.19
C ALA A 353 17.25 29.63 34.49
N ASP A 354 17.88 30.78 34.25
CA ASP A 354 19.23 30.84 33.68
C ASP A 354 20.24 30.27 34.70
N PRO A 355 20.97 29.17 34.40
CA PRO A 355 21.96 28.59 35.31
C PRO A 355 23.28 29.39 35.36
N TRP A 356 23.37 30.48 34.58
CA TRP A 356 24.51 31.37 34.56
C TRP A 356 24.12 32.86 34.49
N PRO A 357 23.38 33.37 35.48
CA PRO A 357 22.79 34.72 35.42
C PRO A 357 23.83 35.84 35.53
N GLY A 358 24.99 35.56 36.15
CA GLY A 358 26.07 36.54 36.35
C GLY A 358 26.87 36.87 35.09
N VAL A 359 26.71 36.12 34.00
CA VAL A 359 27.43 36.34 32.74
C VAL A 359 26.44 36.61 31.62
N ARG A 360 26.48 37.83 31.09
CA ARG A 360 25.64 38.25 29.98
C ARG A 360 26.29 37.90 28.65
N ALA A 361 25.52 37.21 27.82
CA ALA A 361 25.88 36.92 26.44
C ALA A 361 25.38 38.02 25.50
N ARG A 362 25.84 38.02 24.24
CA ARG A 362 25.36 38.96 23.21
C ARG A 362 23.90 38.70 22.88
N ARG A 363 23.52 37.42 22.86
CA ARG A 363 22.14 36.93 22.74
C ARG A 363 21.96 35.79 23.73
N GLN A 364 20.86 35.79 24.48
CA GLN A 364 20.55 34.72 25.42
C GLN A 364 19.05 34.56 25.59
N GLY A 365 18.64 33.34 25.94
CA GLY A 365 17.27 32.99 26.25
C GLY A 365 17.24 31.73 27.09
N THR A 366 16.23 31.61 27.95
CA THR A 366 15.96 30.42 28.73
C THR A 366 14.51 30.04 28.52
N THR A 367 14.27 28.76 28.25
CA THR A 367 12.94 28.22 28.01
C THR A 367 12.87 26.77 28.47
N ALA A 368 11.66 26.28 28.76
CA ALA A 368 11.44 24.84 28.75
C ALA A 368 11.61 24.29 27.33
N TYR A 369 12.17 23.10 27.22
CA TYR A 369 12.21 22.29 26.01
C TYR A 369 11.36 21.04 26.26
N MET A 370 10.35 20.84 25.43
CA MET A 370 9.40 19.73 25.54
C MET A 370 10.00 18.55 24.79
N LEU A 371 10.29 17.46 25.50
CA LEU A 371 10.84 16.23 24.92
C LEU A 371 9.74 15.24 24.58
N PHE A 372 9.94 14.49 23.51
CA PHE A 372 9.11 13.37 23.11
C PHE A 372 9.83 12.03 23.36
N GLU A 373 9.23 10.93 22.91
CA GLU A 373 9.82 9.59 22.89
C GLU A 373 11.15 9.59 22.11
N GLY A 374 12.18 8.97 22.68
CA GLY A 374 13.53 8.91 22.10
C GLY A 374 14.47 10.04 22.53
N GLY A 375 13.94 11.13 23.08
CA GLY A 375 14.73 12.23 23.64
C GLY A 375 15.63 12.96 22.62
N GLY A 376 16.33 13.99 23.10
CA GLY A 376 17.28 14.75 22.30
C GLY A 376 16.71 15.95 21.55
N TYR A 377 17.62 16.73 20.96
CA TYR A 377 17.29 17.93 20.18
C TYR A 377 18.45 18.34 19.27
N ALA A 378 18.14 19.22 18.32
CA ALA A 378 19.09 19.73 17.34
C ALA A 378 19.42 21.21 17.56
N VAL A 379 20.65 21.59 17.21
CA VAL A 379 21.05 22.97 16.91
C VAL A 379 21.49 23.01 15.46
N PHE A 380 20.88 23.85 14.63
CA PHE A 380 21.14 23.81 13.20
C PHE A 380 20.93 25.14 12.47
N ASP A 381 21.46 25.23 11.25
CA ASP A 381 21.18 26.31 10.31
C ASP A 381 19.92 26.01 9.49
N ASP A 382 18.79 26.60 9.89
CA ASP A 382 17.47 26.36 9.27
C ASP A 382 17.29 26.95 7.87
N ARG A 383 18.37 27.48 7.27
CA ARG A 383 18.39 28.00 5.90
C ARG A 383 19.47 27.33 5.05
N ASP A 384 20.12 26.30 5.58
CA ASP A 384 21.06 25.49 4.83
C ASP A 384 20.35 24.24 4.30
N ASP A 385 20.11 24.21 2.99
CA ASP A 385 19.41 23.14 2.27
C ASP A 385 20.36 22.06 1.74
N SER A 386 21.65 22.14 2.07
CA SER A 386 22.68 21.31 1.44
C SER A 386 22.80 19.88 1.96
N ALA A 387 22.19 19.55 3.10
CA ALA A 387 22.37 18.27 3.80
C ALA A 387 21.05 17.57 4.21
N GLY A 388 19.94 17.84 3.51
CA GLY A 388 18.62 17.31 3.87
C GLY A 388 17.84 18.28 4.77
N ASP A 389 16.96 17.76 5.63
CA ASP A 389 16.33 18.55 6.71
C ASP A 389 17.27 18.54 7.93
N PRO A 390 18.08 19.60 8.17
CA PRO A 390 19.05 19.61 9.26
C PRO A 390 18.41 19.65 10.66
N GLY A 391 17.08 19.76 10.75
CA GLY A 391 16.32 19.59 11.98
C GLY A 391 15.93 18.14 12.28
N ASP A 392 15.99 17.24 11.30
CA ASP A 392 15.70 15.81 11.47
C ASP A 392 16.94 15.06 11.98
N ILE A 393 16.99 14.88 13.30
CA ILE A 393 18.08 14.15 13.98
C ILE A 393 17.90 12.63 13.97
N TYR A 394 16.78 12.11 13.46
CA TYR A 394 16.49 10.68 13.39
C TYR A 394 16.63 10.10 11.96
N GLY A 395 16.92 10.97 10.98
CA GLY A 395 17.10 10.60 9.59
C GLY A 395 18.45 9.93 9.31
N SER A 396 18.49 8.98 8.36
CA SER A 396 19.70 8.21 7.99
C SER A 396 20.63 8.92 7.01
N ASP A 397 20.49 10.24 6.84
CA ASP A 397 21.24 10.99 5.82
C ASP A 397 22.63 11.35 6.37
N SER A 398 23.67 10.71 5.82
CA SER A 398 25.05 10.74 6.33
C SER A 398 25.77 12.10 6.31
N GLU A 399 25.08 13.19 5.95
CA GLU A 399 25.65 14.55 5.89
C GLU A 399 25.14 15.48 7.00
N ALA A 400 24.08 15.10 7.73
CA ALA A 400 23.56 15.80 8.90
C ALA A 400 23.98 15.08 10.20
N ALA A 401 23.86 15.78 11.33
CA ALA A 401 24.16 15.20 12.64
C ALA A 401 23.07 14.21 13.04
N ASP A 402 23.47 13.01 13.48
CA ASP A 402 22.56 11.91 13.80
C ASP A 402 22.52 11.67 15.32
N ILE A 403 21.32 11.54 15.89
CA ILE A 403 21.15 11.26 17.31
C ILE A 403 21.69 9.88 17.71
N PHE A 404 21.65 8.89 16.83
CA PHE A 404 22.20 7.56 17.07
C PHE A 404 23.73 7.62 17.12
N ASP A 405 24.35 8.38 16.21
CA ASP A 405 25.77 8.68 16.30
C ASP A 405 26.05 9.41 17.62
N ALA A 406 25.24 10.41 18.01
CA ALA A 406 25.42 11.10 19.28
C ALA A 406 25.35 10.18 20.51
N ILE A 407 24.51 9.14 20.49
CA ILE A 407 24.43 8.09 21.51
C ILE A 407 25.71 7.23 21.53
N GLU A 408 26.17 6.76 20.37
CA GLU A 408 27.40 5.97 20.25
C GLU A 408 28.63 6.78 20.69
N ASP A 409 28.65 8.05 20.33
CA ASP A 409 29.70 9.03 20.60
C ASP A 409 29.55 9.70 21.98
N GLY A 410 28.54 9.26 22.74
CA GLY A 410 28.37 9.40 24.18
C GLY A 410 27.61 10.62 24.68
N PHE A 411 27.19 11.56 23.83
CA PHE A 411 26.37 12.73 24.21
C PHE A 411 25.91 13.61 23.05
N ILE A 412 26.81 13.88 22.10
CA ILE A 412 26.63 14.86 21.02
C ILE A 412 27.36 14.40 19.77
N ASP A 413 26.67 14.55 18.65
CA ASP A 413 27.23 14.48 17.30
C ASP A 413 27.09 15.84 16.60
N ALA A 414 28.02 16.16 15.72
CA ALA A 414 28.01 17.39 14.95
C ALA A 414 28.58 17.18 13.55
N ALA A 415 27.73 17.40 12.55
CA ALA A 415 28.08 17.30 11.14
C ALA A 415 27.59 18.53 10.39
N GLY A 416 28.50 19.13 9.62
CA GLY A 416 28.21 20.28 8.77
C GLY A 416 27.63 21.47 9.54
N SER A 417 26.35 21.74 9.30
CA SER A 417 25.58 22.86 9.84
C SER A 417 24.57 22.47 10.91
N SER A 418 24.72 21.27 11.47
CA SER A 418 23.83 20.70 12.49
C SER A 418 24.63 20.05 13.62
N ALA A 419 24.00 19.96 14.79
CA ALA A 419 24.47 19.18 15.92
C ALA A 419 23.27 18.53 16.60
N ALA A 420 23.36 17.23 16.88
CA ALA A 420 22.37 16.43 17.58
C ALA A 420 22.85 16.16 19.01
N ILE A 421 22.00 16.46 19.99
CA ILE A 421 22.32 16.35 21.42
C ILE A 421 21.35 15.39 22.07
N VAL A 422 21.88 14.40 22.78
CA VAL A 422 21.09 13.41 23.55
C VAL A 422 20.66 14.01 24.89
N THR A 423 19.44 13.72 25.32
CA THR A 423 18.95 14.02 26.67
C THR A 423 18.91 12.77 27.53
N HIS A 424 18.94 12.94 28.85
CA HIS A 424 18.74 11.85 29.80
C HIS A 424 17.27 11.45 29.90
N GLU A 425 16.38 12.44 29.93
CA GLU A 425 14.94 12.23 30.05
C GLU A 425 14.26 12.12 28.69
N GLU A 426 13.08 11.50 28.69
CA GLU A 426 12.17 11.39 27.56
C GLU A 426 10.74 11.72 28.03
N ASN A 427 9.90 12.23 27.13
CA ASN A 427 8.50 12.57 27.45
C ASN A 427 8.32 13.55 28.63
N ALA A 428 9.34 14.36 28.93
CA ALA A 428 9.35 15.32 30.01
C ALA A 428 9.87 16.70 29.54
N ALA A 429 9.58 17.75 30.31
CA ALA A 429 10.15 19.07 30.04
C ALA A 429 11.54 19.17 30.71
N MET A 430 12.53 19.64 29.95
CA MET A 430 13.83 20.03 30.50
C MET A 430 14.03 21.55 30.42
N CYS A 431 14.94 22.09 31.21
CA CYS A 431 15.29 23.50 31.10
C CYS A 431 16.46 23.72 30.14
N LEU A 432 16.24 24.52 29.10
CA LEU A 432 17.25 24.86 28.11
C LEU A 432 17.59 26.35 28.17
N THR A 433 18.87 26.65 28.37
CA THR A 433 19.40 28.01 28.26
C THR A 433 20.39 28.10 27.11
N VAL A 434 20.22 29.09 26.24
CA VAL A 434 21.18 29.44 25.19
C VAL A 434 21.89 30.75 25.52
N LYS A 435 23.20 30.79 25.24
CA LYS A 435 24.05 31.97 25.38
C LYS A 435 25.05 32.05 24.24
N ALA A 436 24.89 33.05 23.38
CA ALA A 436 25.79 33.32 22.27
C ALA A 436 26.72 34.51 22.57
N PHE A 437 28.04 34.31 22.44
CA PHE A 437 29.09 35.26 22.80
C PHE A 437 29.93 35.67 21.58
N ASP A 438 30.50 36.86 21.62
CA ASP A 438 31.43 37.34 20.59
C ASP A 438 32.81 36.66 20.65
N SER A 439 33.12 36.00 21.77
CA SER A 439 34.35 35.24 22.01
C SER A 439 34.15 34.14 23.05
N ALA A 440 35.08 33.20 23.14
CA ALA A 440 35.02 32.07 24.07
C ALA A 440 34.88 32.54 25.53
N PRO A 441 33.78 32.23 26.23
CA PRO A 441 33.63 32.61 27.64
C PRO A 441 34.35 31.60 28.56
N PRO A 442 34.58 31.95 29.84
CA PRO A 442 35.25 31.06 30.79
C PRO A 442 34.62 29.67 30.89
N LEU A 443 35.45 28.63 30.95
CA LEU A 443 34.99 27.24 31.09
C LEU A 443 34.45 27.00 32.50
N ARG A 444 33.25 26.41 32.59
CA ARG A 444 32.59 26.03 33.86
C ARG A 444 32.37 24.52 33.92
N LEU A 445 33.13 23.84 34.78
CA LEU A 445 32.98 22.40 34.97
C LEU A 445 32.27 22.03 36.28
N ALA A 446 32.29 22.92 37.27
CA ALA A 446 31.68 22.65 38.57
C ALA A 446 30.14 22.64 38.46
N GLY A 447 29.52 21.57 38.99
CA GLY A 447 28.07 21.41 39.06
C GLY A 447 27.40 20.96 37.75
N TRP A 448 28.18 20.47 36.79
CA TRP A 448 27.72 19.88 35.53
C TRP A 448 28.19 18.43 35.44
N ASP A 449 27.32 17.55 34.92
CA ASP A 449 27.63 16.12 34.76
C ASP A 449 28.42 15.88 33.46
N GLN A 450 28.08 16.63 32.42
CA GLN A 450 28.73 16.55 31.13
C GLN A 450 28.98 17.94 30.55
N VAL A 451 30.16 18.13 29.96
CA VAL A 451 30.51 19.34 29.21
C VAL A 451 31.26 18.93 27.96
N VAL A 452 30.65 19.12 26.79
CA VAL A 452 31.26 18.77 25.50
C VAL A 452 31.22 19.98 24.58
N GLU A 453 32.29 20.16 23.81
CA GLU A 453 32.38 21.23 22.83
C GLU A 453 32.71 20.69 21.44
N VAL A 454 31.93 21.10 20.45
CA VAL A 454 32.03 20.70 19.05
C VAL A 454 32.11 21.92 18.14
N GLY A 455 32.53 21.72 16.89
CA GLY A 455 32.46 22.75 15.84
C GLY A 455 31.19 22.59 15.02
N ILE A 456 30.55 23.71 14.66
CA ILE A 456 29.37 23.75 13.78
C ILE A 456 29.52 24.89 12.78
N ALA A 457 29.08 24.69 11.54
CA ALA A 457 29.02 25.74 10.53
C ALA A 457 27.64 26.40 10.49
N SER A 458 27.60 27.71 10.25
CA SER A 458 26.37 28.41 9.86
C SER A 458 26.63 29.09 8.53
N ARG A 459 26.05 28.56 7.45
CA ARG A 459 26.25 29.07 6.09
C ARG A 459 25.37 30.29 5.83
N SER A 460 24.17 30.31 6.38
CA SER A 460 23.24 31.43 6.27
C SER A 460 23.52 32.53 7.29
N GLY A 461 24.29 32.21 8.33
CA GLY A 461 24.48 33.09 9.48
C GLY A 461 23.30 33.07 10.44
N ARG A 462 22.55 31.97 10.45
CA ARG A 462 21.49 31.68 11.41
C ARG A 462 21.74 30.29 12.02
N LEU A 463 21.67 30.21 13.35
CA LEU A 463 21.69 28.96 14.10
C LEU A 463 20.54 28.98 15.08
N VAL A 464 19.68 27.96 15.04
CA VAL A 464 18.45 27.90 15.82
C VAL A 464 18.33 26.60 16.59
N VAL A 465 17.45 26.65 17.59
CA VAL A 465 16.88 25.47 18.25
C VAL A 465 15.40 25.48 17.89
N PRO A 466 14.80 24.34 17.51
CA PRO A 466 13.42 24.31 17.04
C PRO A 466 12.43 24.72 18.13
N THR A 467 11.32 25.36 17.73
CA THR A 467 10.21 25.69 18.62
C THR A 467 9.15 24.61 18.56
N TYR A 468 8.40 24.39 19.64
CA TYR A 468 7.27 23.46 19.61
C TYR A 468 6.02 24.20 19.05
N PRO A 469 5.31 23.68 18.04
CA PRO A 469 5.44 22.35 17.42
C PRO A 469 6.21 22.36 16.08
N GLU A 470 6.93 23.42 15.73
CA GLU A 470 7.72 23.48 14.49
C GLU A 470 8.80 22.39 14.42
N GLY A 471 9.36 21.98 15.58
CA GLY A 471 10.26 20.83 15.72
C GLY A 471 9.58 19.47 15.75
N GLY A 472 8.32 19.39 15.28
CA GLY A 472 7.50 18.19 15.36
C GLY A 472 7.05 17.91 16.79
N ASP A 473 7.32 16.71 17.27
CA ASP A 473 6.87 16.25 18.59
C ASP A 473 7.74 16.78 19.75
N SER A 474 8.87 17.43 19.45
CA SER A 474 9.77 18.06 20.44
C SER A 474 10.05 19.52 20.09
N GLY A 475 10.40 20.34 21.09
CA GLY A 475 10.83 21.72 20.83
C GLY A 475 10.75 22.66 22.01
N THR A 476 11.27 23.88 21.81
CA THR A 476 11.22 24.94 22.82
C THR A 476 9.80 25.47 23.03
N ALA A 477 9.41 25.67 24.29
CA ALA A 477 8.11 26.24 24.67
C ALA A 477 7.92 27.71 24.22
N GLY A 478 9.03 28.42 23.96
CA GLY A 478 9.03 29.76 23.39
C GLY A 478 10.28 30.00 22.51
N PRO A 479 10.25 31.01 21.64
CA PRO A 479 11.31 31.25 20.68
C PRO A 479 12.63 31.62 21.37
N LEU A 480 13.71 30.97 20.95
CA LEU A 480 15.07 31.31 21.35
C LEU A 480 15.74 32.24 20.32
N PRO A 481 16.71 33.08 20.73
CA PRO A 481 17.42 33.94 19.80
C PRO A 481 18.31 33.13 18.85
N ASP A 482 18.54 33.68 17.66
CA ASP A 482 19.57 33.17 16.73
C ASP A 482 20.96 33.18 17.39
N LEU A 483 21.66 32.05 17.32
CA LEU A 483 22.94 31.82 17.99
C LEU A 483 24.16 32.25 17.15
N ALA A 484 23.98 32.51 15.86
CA ALA A 484 25.06 32.93 14.95
C ALA A 484 25.35 34.45 15.05
N VAL A 485 25.92 34.87 16.19
CA VAL A 485 26.14 36.31 16.51
C VAL A 485 27.04 37.07 15.55
N ALA A 486 27.92 36.37 14.81
CA ALA A 486 28.85 36.95 13.83
C ALA A 486 28.40 36.78 12.37
N GLY A 487 27.17 36.30 12.13
CA GLY A 487 26.67 35.98 10.79
C GLY A 487 27.26 34.67 10.24
N PRO A 488 27.36 34.50 8.91
CA PRO A 488 27.88 33.27 8.31
C PRO A 488 29.31 32.96 8.76
N GLY A 489 29.58 31.71 9.14
CA GLY A 489 30.91 31.28 9.55
C GLY A 489 30.92 30.01 10.41
N HIS A 490 32.08 29.74 11.01
CA HIS A 490 32.28 28.62 11.92
C HIS A 490 32.12 29.06 13.37
N TYR A 491 31.44 28.22 14.14
CA TYR A 491 31.13 28.42 15.55
C TYR A 491 31.59 27.22 16.37
N ARG A 492 31.84 27.47 17.65
CA ARG A 492 31.99 26.46 18.68
C ARG A 492 30.69 26.40 19.45
N LEU A 493 30.13 25.20 19.54
CA LEU A 493 28.97 24.89 20.36
C LEU A 493 29.47 24.09 21.57
N ARG A 494 29.38 24.68 22.76
CA ARG A 494 29.65 24.00 24.02
C ARG A 494 28.34 23.72 24.73
N VAL A 495 28.09 22.45 25.01
CA VAL A 495 26.90 21.96 25.68
C VAL A 495 27.27 21.53 27.08
N HIS A 496 26.56 22.08 28.06
CA HIS A 496 26.62 21.67 29.45
C HIS A 496 25.33 20.96 29.80
N ALA A 497 25.42 19.77 30.39
CA ALA A 497 24.26 18.99 30.82
C ALA A 497 24.41 18.51 32.25
N ARG A 498 23.27 18.48 32.95
CA ARG A 498 23.16 17.88 34.28
C ARG A 498 21.77 17.34 34.53
N THR A 499 21.73 16.28 35.31
CA THR A 499 20.51 15.74 35.90
C THR A 499 20.24 16.44 37.23
N LEU A 500 18.97 16.62 37.54
CA LEU A 500 18.49 17.18 38.80
C LEU A 500 17.82 16.07 39.61
N PRO A 501 17.98 16.06 40.94
CA PRO A 501 17.34 15.06 41.77
C PRO A 501 15.82 15.21 41.70
N TRP A 502 15.12 14.08 41.59
CA TRP A 502 13.67 14.05 41.67
C TRP A 502 13.17 14.55 43.04
N ASP A 503 12.14 15.42 43.03
CA ASP A 503 11.49 15.94 44.23
C ASP A 503 10.09 15.34 44.37
N GLU A 504 9.87 14.53 45.42
CA GLU A 504 8.56 13.90 45.66
C GLU A 504 7.43 14.92 45.89
N ASN A 505 7.78 16.14 46.32
CA ASN A 505 6.81 17.21 46.58
C ASN A 505 6.47 18.01 45.32
N ASP A 506 7.28 17.89 44.26
CA ASP A 506 7.08 18.53 42.97
C ASP A 506 7.46 17.54 41.84
N PRO A 507 6.59 16.56 41.54
CA PRO A 507 6.88 15.52 40.55
C PRO A 507 7.02 16.05 39.13
N ASP A 508 6.57 17.29 38.88
CA ASP A 508 6.64 17.96 37.59
C ASP A 508 7.88 18.89 37.49
N ALA A 509 8.78 18.87 38.49
CA ALA A 509 10.03 19.61 38.43
C ALA A 509 10.92 19.07 37.29
N PRO A 510 11.58 19.94 36.51
CA PRO A 510 12.52 19.49 35.48
C PRO A 510 13.62 18.63 36.09
N LEU A 511 13.84 17.43 35.53
CA LEU A 511 14.87 16.49 35.95
C LEU A 511 16.19 16.68 35.19
N GLU A 512 16.20 17.57 34.21
CA GLU A 512 17.35 17.82 33.35
C GLU A 512 17.46 19.31 33.02
N GLU A 513 18.70 19.82 33.01
CA GLU A 513 19.01 21.19 32.64
C GLU A 513 20.21 21.25 31.71
N HIS A 514 20.04 21.95 30.59
CA HIS A 514 21.02 22.17 29.55
C HIS A 514 21.39 23.65 29.41
N LEU A 515 22.69 23.91 29.25
CA LEU A 515 23.23 25.23 28.89
C LEU A 515 24.07 25.12 27.61
N LEU A 516 23.58 25.77 26.56
CA LEU A 516 24.25 25.92 25.27
C LEU A 516 25.03 27.22 25.23
N VAL A 517 26.33 27.12 24.96
CA VAL A 517 27.23 28.24 24.82
C VAL A 517 27.77 28.24 23.39
N VAL A 518 27.44 29.27 22.62
CA VAL A 518 27.86 29.41 21.22
C VAL A 518 28.78 30.61 21.07
N TYR A 519 29.88 30.45 20.34
CA TYR A 519 30.79 31.57 20.05
C TYR A 519 31.59 31.33 18.76
N PRO A 520 32.05 32.37 18.04
CA PRO A 520 32.84 32.19 16.82
C PRO A 520 34.13 31.39 17.07
N GLY A 521 34.42 30.41 16.22
CA GLY A 521 35.66 29.63 16.30
C GLY A 521 35.79 28.64 15.15
N ARG A 522 37.02 28.39 14.71
CA ARG A 522 37.31 27.63 13.48
C ARG A 522 37.60 26.15 13.67
N SER A 523 37.82 25.70 14.90
CA SER A 523 38.09 24.28 15.16
C SER A 523 36.82 23.47 14.95
N THR A 524 36.95 22.33 14.28
CA THR A 524 35.93 21.30 14.12
C THR A 524 36.09 20.17 15.14
N ASP A 525 37.10 20.24 16.01
CA ASP A 525 37.43 19.15 16.92
C ASP A 525 36.39 19.01 18.03
N LYS A 526 36.00 17.77 18.34
CA LYS A 526 35.23 17.44 19.53
C LYS A 526 36.14 17.44 20.75
N VAL A 527 35.75 18.17 21.80
CA VAL A 527 36.46 18.26 23.07
C VAL A 527 35.52 17.88 24.20
N VAL A 528 35.79 16.75 24.85
CA VAL A 528 35.06 16.30 26.03
C VAL A 528 35.79 16.78 27.28
N TYR A 529 35.13 17.62 28.08
CA TYR A 529 35.65 18.06 29.37
C TYR A 529 35.11 17.17 30.47
N ARG A 530 36.00 16.53 31.23
CA ARG A 530 35.59 15.78 32.43
C ARG A 530 35.38 16.75 33.59
N PRO A 531 34.18 16.82 34.19
CA PRO A 531 34.00 17.52 35.46
C PRO A 531 34.94 16.93 36.50
N ARG A 532 35.58 17.79 37.31
CA ARG A 532 36.27 17.30 38.50
C ARG A 532 35.17 16.97 39.51
N GLY A 533 35.04 15.67 39.82
CA GLY A 533 34.13 15.17 40.85
C GLY A 533 34.43 15.70 42.25
#